data_AF-A0A537ZZK1-F1
#
_entry.id   AF-A0A537ZZK1-F1
#
_cell.length_a   1.000
_cell.length_b   1.000
_cell.length_c   1.000
_cell.angle_alpha   90.00
_cell.angle_beta   90.00
_cell.angle_gamma   90.00
#
_symmetry.space_group_name_H-M   'P 1'
#
loop_
_entity.id
_entity.type
_entity.pdbx_description
1 polymer ?
#
loop_
_entity_poly.entity_id
_entity_poly.type
_entity_poly.pdbx_seq_one_letter_code
_entity_poly.pdbx_strand_id
1 'polypeptide(L)'
;MRSAPRFPSVSRDAGHYESYYLKATRPGGGRGVWIRHTVHKRPEEDATAALWLTLFDADAPGPRAVKAAFGADELSVPDGGYIRIDGAALEPGHAKGKIATPELSAGWDLRFSDDGDAFHHLPYDRLYDAPLPRTKFLSPYPSARFDGGVTVGEEVIEVSSWPGMVGHNWGAEHAERWVWIQGAFLDGEEPTYFDMAAGRIKLGPVQTPWVGNAMLRIGSVEHRLGGFDRMLSTKVSERPTSCTFQIAGKGIKVRGRVASEARNFVAWVYADPKGPEHNTINCSISDLELEVQRDGRPPERLEVIGAAAYEFGTRDTDHGIPLQPYSDG
;
A
#
# COMPACT_ATOMS: atom_id res chain seq x y z
N MET A 1 13.67 11.61 10.23
CA MET A 1 12.95 11.13 9.03
C MET A 1 12.18 9.88 9.43
N ARG A 2 10.91 9.71 9.04
CA ARG A 2 10.05 8.56 9.43
C ARG A 2 10.35 7.27 8.64
N SER A 3 11.15 7.39 7.59
CA SER A 3 11.66 6.32 6.73
C SER A 3 12.93 6.81 6.01
N ALA A 4 13.65 5.94 5.31
CA ALA A 4 14.79 6.34 4.48
C ALA A 4 14.85 5.50 3.19
N PRO A 5 15.30 6.10 2.07
CA PRO A 5 15.46 5.40 0.81
C PRO A 5 16.56 4.35 0.87
N ARG A 6 16.36 3.21 0.20
CA ARG A 6 17.30 2.09 0.17
C ARG A 6 18.01 1.96 -1.17
N PHE A 7 17.33 2.29 -2.26
CA PHE A 7 17.84 2.18 -3.63
C PHE A 7 19.22 2.83 -3.88
N PRO A 8 19.63 3.94 -3.22
CA PRO A 8 20.95 4.53 -3.48
C PRO A 8 22.11 3.66 -2.99
N SER A 9 21.89 2.76 -2.02
CA SER A 9 22.93 1.91 -1.44
C SER A 9 22.90 0.47 -1.96
N VAL A 10 22.04 0.16 -2.93
CA VAL A 10 21.93 -1.18 -3.52
C VAL A 10 23.13 -1.43 -4.44
N SER A 11 23.84 -2.55 -4.21
CA SER A 11 24.98 -2.93 -5.03
C SER A 11 24.58 -3.26 -6.48
N ARG A 12 25.53 -3.12 -7.42
CA ARG A 12 25.29 -3.36 -8.85
C ARG A 12 24.77 -4.77 -9.15
N ASP A 13 25.28 -5.77 -8.46
CA ASP A 13 24.93 -7.20 -8.60
C ASP A 13 23.62 -7.61 -7.90
N ALA A 14 23.00 -6.71 -7.13
CA ALA A 14 21.75 -6.98 -6.43
C ALA A 14 20.52 -6.58 -7.25
N GLY A 15 19.47 -7.41 -7.18
CA GLY A 15 18.13 -7.04 -7.63
C GLY A 15 17.38 -6.35 -6.50
N HIS A 16 16.59 -5.34 -6.81
CA HIS A 16 15.87 -4.52 -5.83
C HIS A 16 14.60 -3.94 -6.43
N TYR A 17 13.56 -3.87 -5.62
CA TYR A 17 12.45 -2.96 -5.82
C TYR A 17 12.27 -2.11 -4.58
N GLU A 18 11.76 -0.91 -4.78
CA GLU A 18 11.37 -0.01 -3.71
C GLU A 18 10.17 0.80 -4.13
N SER A 19 9.30 1.11 -3.19
CA SER A 19 8.13 1.92 -3.48
C SER A 19 7.74 2.77 -2.30
N TYR A 20 7.56 4.04 -2.60
CA TYR A 20 6.82 4.96 -1.76
C TYR A 20 5.45 5.18 -2.38
N TYR A 21 4.41 5.09 -1.57
CA TYR A 21 3.05 5.32 -2.05
C TYR A 21 2.24 6.01 -0.99
N LEU A 22 1.17 6.65 -1.43
CA LEU A 22 0.17 7.22 -0.57
C LEU A 22 -1.21 6.87 -1.10
N LYS A 23 -2.16 6.81 -0.19
CA LYS A 23 -3.58 6.88 -0.54
C LYS A 23 -4.26 7.94 0.31
N ALA A 24 -5.25 8.58 -0.28
CA ALA A 24 -6.16 9.46 0.42
C ALA A 24 -7.58 9.22 -0.11
N THR A 25 -8.57 9.25 0.77
CA THR A 25 -9.98 9.05 0.42
C THR A 25 -10.81 10.19 0.97
N ARG A 26 -11.79 10.64 0.19
CA ARG A 26 -12.79 11.63 0.60
C ARG A 26 -13.44 11.22 1.93
N PRO A 27 -13.63 12.15 2.89
CA PRO A 27 -14.48 11.92 4.04
C PRO A 27 -15.87 11.43 3.61
N GLY A 28 -16.35 10.33 4.19
CA GLY A 28 -17.58 9.65 3.77
C GLY A 28 -17.41 8.63 2.64
N GLY A 29 -16.19 8.46 2.11
CA GLY A 29 -15.85 7.43 1.13
C GLY A 29 -16.25 7.77 -0.31
N GLY A 30 -16.20 6.75 -1.16
CA GLY A 30 -16.67 6.78 -2.54
C GLY A 30 -15.67 7.35 -3.54
N ARG A 31 -14.73 8.21 -3.12
CA ARG A 31 -13.67 8.73 -3.99
C ARG A 31 -12.31 8.71 -3.31
N GLY A 32 -11.30 8.20 -3.99
CA GLY A 32 -9.95 8.10 -3.43
C GLY A 32 -8.86 8.17 -4.50
N VAL A 33 -7.67 8.57 -4.07
CA VAL A 33 -6.47 8.63 -4.91
C VAL A 33 -5.42 7.68 -4.35
N TRP A 34 -4.69 7.02 -5.24
CA TRP A 34 -3.50 6.24 -4.91
C TRP A 34 -2.36 6.70 -5.82
N ILE A 35 -1.25 7.11 -5.22
CA ILE A 35 -0.08 7.63 -5.94
C ILE A 35 1.13 6.82 -5.50
N ARG A 36 1.94 6.35 -6.45
CA ARG A 36 3.11 5.52 -6.16
C ARG A 36 4.33 5.97 -6.97
N HIS A 37 5.46 6.00 -6.30
CA HIS A 37 6.81 6.16 -6.84
C HIS A 37 7.49 4.82 -6.68
N THR A 38 7.96 4.22 -7.77
CA THR A 38 8.64 2.93 -7.75
C THR A 38 10.06 3.07 -8.27
N VAL A 39 10.97 2.34 -7.66
CA VAL A 39 12.29 2.04 -8.19
C VAL A 39 12.35 0.54 -8.44
N HIS A 40 12.88 0.16 -9.60
CA HIS A 40 13.14 -1.22 -9.95
C HIS A 40 14.57 -1.34 -10.45
N LYS A 41 15.27 -2.41 -10.07
CA LYS A 41 16.64 -2.67 -10.48
C LYS A 41 16.86 -4.16 -10.65
N ARG A 42 17.26 -4.58 -11.86
CA ARG A 42 17.77 -5.93 -12.10
C ARG A 42 19.27 -6.01 -11.76
N PRO A 43 19.80 -7.19 -11.40
CA PRO A 43 21.25 -7.38 -11.28
C PRO A 43 21.99 -6.94 -12.54
N GLU A 44 23.11 -6.24 -12.37
CA GLU A 44 23.97 -5.72 -13.45
C GLU A 44 23.37 -4.65 -14.37
N GLU A 45 22.14 -4.22 -14.10
CA GLU A 45 21.44 -3.15 -14.81
C GLU A 45 21.34 -1.88 -13.95
N ASP A 46 21.15 -0.74 -14.62
CA ASP A 46 20.82 0.52 -13.95
C ASP A 46 19.39 0.45 -13.38
N ALA A 47 19.13 1.26 -12.35
CA ALA A 47 17.78 1.36 -11.79
C ALA A 47 16.85 2.09 -12.77
N THR A 48 15.62 1.59 -12.93
CA THR A 48 14.53 2.31 -13.55
C THR A 48 13.57 2.82 -12.49
N ALA A 49 12.80 3.85 -12.84
CA ALA A 49 11.83 4.44 -11.96
C ALA A 49 10.46 4.54 -12.65
N ALA A 50 9.37 4.57 -11.89
CA ALA A 50 8.07 4.85 -12.44
C ALA A 50 7.17 5.62 -11.47
N LEU A 51 6.32 6.46 -12.05
CA LEU A 51 5.27 7.18 -11.36
C LEU A 51 3.92 6.59 -11.75
N TRP A 52 3.03 6.49 -10.76
CA TRP A 52 1.71 5.90 -10.91
C TRP A 52 0.69 6.77 -10.20
N LEU A 53 -0.46 6.95 -10.81
CA LEU A 53 -1.63 7.54 -10.18
C LEU A 53 -2.88 6.76 -10.58
N THR A 54 -3.71 6.45 -9.59
CA THR A 54 -5.06 5.93 -9.80
C THR A 54 -6.05 6.81 -9.06
N LEU A 55 -7.06 7.28 -9.79
CA LEU A 55 -8.26 7.87 -9.23
C LEU A 55 -9.37 6.83 -9.21
N PHE A 56 -9.86 6.55 -8.01
CA PHE A 56 -11.02 5.71 -7.75
C PHE A 56 -12.23 6.59 -7.49
N ASP A 57 -13.36 6.26 -8.12
CA ASP A 57 -14.62 6.98 -7.96
C ASP A 57 -15.79 6.00 -8.12
N ALA A 58 -16.58 5.82 -7.07
CA ALA A 58 -17.67 4.85 -7.00
C ALA A 58 -18.80 5.17 -8.00
N ASP A 59 -18.92 6.46 -8.37
CA ASP A 59 -19.88 6.96 -9.36
C ASP A 59 -19.38 6.83 -10.81
N ALA A 60 -18.10 6.48 -11.00
CA ALA A 60 -17.52 6.25 -12.32
C ALA A 60 -17.64 4.77 -12.76
N PRO A 61 -17.58 4.48 -14.07
CA PRO A 61 -17.58 3.10 -14.57
C PRO A 61 -16.41 2.25 -14.09
N GLY A 62 -15.29 2.88 -13.71
CA GLY A 62 -14.11 2.25 -13.13
C GLY A 62 -12.97 3.24 -12.89
N PRO A 63 -11.83 2.81 -12.31
CA PRO A 63 -10.71 3.67 -12.01
C PRO A 63 -10.09 4.31 -13.26
N ARG A 64 -9.65 5.57 -13.14
CA ARG A 64 -8.77 6.21 -14.12
C ARG A 64 -7.34 6.12 -13.63
N ALA A 65 -6.47 5.52 -14.44
CA ALA A 65 -5.13 5.19 -14.02
C ALA A 65 -4.09 5.60 -15.08
N VAL A 66 -2.96 6.11 -14.62
CA VAL A 66 -1.83 6.51 -15.45
C VAL A 66 -0.52 6.05 -14.83
N LYS A 67 0.42 5.64 -15.69
CA LYS A 67 1.78 5.29 -15.32
C LYS A 67 2.77 5.84 -16.35
N ALA A 68 3.90 6.35 -15.89
CA ALA A 68 5.06 6.67 -16.72
C ALA A 68 6.34 6.07 -16.12
N ALA A 69 7.23 5.60 -16.99
CA ALA A 69 8.53 5.03 -16.63
C ALA A 69 9.66 5.99 -17.03
N PHE A 70 10.73 5.96 -16.25
CA PHE A 70 11.83 6.93 -16.28
C PHE A 70 13.17 6.23 -16.04
N GLY A 71 14.23 6.85 -16.55
CA GLY A 71 15.60 6.35 -16.41
C GLY A 71 16.23 6.65 -15.04
N ALA A 72 17.40 6.06 -14.80
CA ALA A 72 18.21 6.33 -13.61
C ALA A 72 18.60 7.81 -13.48
N ASP A 73 18.73 8.51 -14.60
CA ASP A 73 19.09 9.93 -14.70
C ASP A 73 17.99 10.88 -14.20
N GLU A 74 16.75 10.40 -14.14
CA GLU A 74 15.59 11.13 -13.62
C GLU A 74 15.23 10.76 -12.17
N LEU A 75 15.92 9.76 -11.61
CA LEU A 75 15.73 9.27 -10.25
C LEU A 75 16.75 9.88 -9.29
N SER A 76 16.28 10.42 -8.16
CA SER A 76 17.15 10.95 -7.12
C SER A 76 16.52 10.87 -5.73
N VAL A 77 17.35 11.08 -4.70
CA VAL A 77 16.88 11.35 -3.34
C VAL A 77 16.97 12.85 -3.08
N PRO A 78 15.85 13.55 -2.89
CA PRO A 78 15.87 14.96 -2.49
C PRO A 78 16.46 15.15 -1.09
N ASP A 79 17.13 16.28 -0.84
CA ASP A 79 17.64 16.60 0.49
C ASP A 79 16.48 16.65 1.50
N GLY A 80 16.61 15.89 2.59
CA GLY A 80 15.54 15.74 3.59
C GLY A 80 14.26 15.04 3.11
N GLY A 81 14.20 14.52 1.88
CA GLY A 81 13.02 13.83 1.33
C GLY A 81 13.23 12.34 1.04
N TYR A 82 12.19 11.69 0.52
CA TYR A 82 12.17 10.24 0.34
C TYR A 82 12.60 9.81 -1.06
N ILE A 83 11.99 10.41 -2.09
CA ILE A 83 12.22 10.03 -3.50
C ILE A 83 11.83 11.18 -4.43
N ARG A 84 12.55 11.33 -5.54
CA ARG A 84 12.20 12.20 -6.66
C ARG A 84 12.38 11.48 -8.00
N ILE A 85 11.37 11.55 -8.87
CA ILE A 85 11.34 10.98 -10.23
C ILE A 85 10.75 12.03 -11.17
N ASP A 86 11.47 12.45 -12.22
CA ASP A 86 11.00 13.47 -13.19
C ASP A 86 10.37 14.71 -12.52
N GLY A 87 11.07 15.24 -11.52
CA GLY A 87 10.60 16.40 -10.74
C GLY A 87 9.43 16.14 -9.78
N ALA A 88 8.73 15.00 -9.88
CA ALA A 88 7.77 14.56 -8.87
C ALA A 88 8.52 14.10 -7.61
N ALA A 89 8.17 14.66 -6.46
CA ALA A 89 8.84 14.40 -5.19
C ALA A 89 7.83 13.97 -4.12
N LEU A 90 8.28 13.02 -3.29
CA LEU A 90 7.66 12.72 -2.01
C LEU A 90 8.66 13.03 -0.89
N GLU A 91 8.24 13.92 0.00
CA GLU A 91 9.03 14.45 1.11
C GLU A 91 8.19 14.36 2.41
N PRO A 92 8.78 14.50 3.60
CA PRO A 92 8.04 14.58 4.84
C PRO A 92 6.95 15.67 4.79
N GLY A 93 5.69 15.24 4.77
CA GLY A 93 4.52 16.13 4.79
C GLY A 93 4.15 16.79 3.47
N HIS A 94 4.80 16.43 2.36
CA HIS A 94 4.47 16.99 1.04
C HIS A 94 4.71 15.98 -0.09
N ALA A 95 3.73 15.85 -0.97
CA ALA A 95 3.82 15.10 -2.21
C ALA A 95 3.44 16.02 -3.37
N LYS A 96 4.33 16.18 -4.35
CA LYS A 96 4.08 17.04 -5.51
C LYS A 96 4.60 16.37 -6.77
N GLY A 97 3.83 16.42 -7.85
CA GLY A 97 4.26 15.81 -9.10
C GLY A 97 3.23 15.89 -10.20
N LYS A 98 3.63 15.37 -11.35
CA LYS A 98 2.79 15.27 -12.54
C LYS A 98 3.20 14.04 -13.35
N ILE A 99 2.25 13.51 -14.11
CA ILE A 99 2.44 12.46 -15.10
C ILE A 99 1.68 12.90 -16.36
N ALA A 100 2.29 12.77 -17.52
CA ALA A 100 1.62 13.02 -18.79
C ALA A 100 1.94 11.91 -19.78
N THR A 101 0.92 11.15 -20.18
CA THR A 101 0.98 10.20 -21.29
C THR A 101 -0.02 10.64 -22.39
N PRO A 102 0.05 10.07 -23.60
CA PRO A 102 -0.94 10.34 -24.63
C PRO A 102 -2.39 10.02 -24.20
N GLU A 103 -2.57 9.07 -23.28
CA GLU A 103 -3.88 8.59 -22.83
C GLU A 103 -4.46 9.41 -21.66
N LEU A 104 -3.61 9.83 -20.72
CA LEU A 104 -4.05 10.54 -19.53
C LEU A 104 -2.94 11.44 -18.97
N SER A 105 -3.33 12.63 -18.53
CA SER A 105 -2.49 13.50 -17.70
C SER A 105 -3.01 13.52 -16.27
N ALA A 106 -2.10 13.61 -15.32
CA ALA A 106 -2.44 13.81 -13.92
C ALA A 106 -1.40 14.69 -13.21
N GLY A 107 -1.83 15.38 -12.17
CA GLY A 107 -0.99 16.23 -11.34
C GLY A 107 -1.45 16.23 -9.89
N TRP A 108 -0.54 16.45 -8.95
CA TRP A 108 -0.86 16.52 -7.54
C TRP A 108 0.06 17.52 -6.81
N ASP A 109 -0.51 18.18 -5.82
CA ASP A 109 0.20 18.98 -4.83
C ASP A 109 -0.54 18.80 -3.50
N LEU A 110 -0.02 17.91 -2.64
CA LEU A 110 -0.69 17.41 -1.45
C LEU A 110 0.21 17.58 -0.24
N ARG A 111 -0.27 18.31 0.76
CA ARG A 111 0.32 18.38 2.09
C ARG A 111 -0.30 17.31 2.97
N PHE A 112 0.47 16.76 3.90
CA PHE A 112 -0.05 15.79 4.84
C PHE A 112 0.63 15.83 6.19
N SER A 113 -0.09 15.41 7.22
CA SER A 113 0.41 15.26 8.58
C SER A 113 -0.18 14.02 9.23
N ASP A 114 0.58 13.45 10.16
CA ASP A 114 0.16 12.36 11.03
C ASP A 114 0.84 12.56 12.38
N ASP A 115 0.04 12.62 13.44
CA ASP A 115 0.51 12.82 14.81
C ASP A 115 0.93 11.50 15.48
N GLY A 116 0.62 10.35 14.85
CA GLY A 116 1.07 9.04 15.28
C GLY A 116 2.51 8.73 14.88
N ASP A 117 3.08 7.72 15.55
CA ASP A 117 4.38 7.17 15.18
C ASP A 117 4.29 6.36 13.87
N ALA A 118 5.44 6.20 13.22
CA ALA A 118 5.53 5.30 12.07
C ALA A 118 5.23 3.87 12.49
N PHE A 119 4.42 3.15 11.71
CA PHE A 119 4.14 1.75 11.98
C PHE A 119 5.17 0.84 11.29
N HIS A 120 6.02 0.22 12.10
CA HIS A 120 6.93 -0.84 11.67
C HIS A 120 6.19 -2.20 11.74
N HIS A 121 5.81 -2.75 10.58
CA HIS A 121 5.12 -4.04 10.46
C HIS A 121 5.94 -5.21 10.99
N LEU A 122 7.26 -5.22 10.77
CA LEU A 122 8.10 -6.28 11.30
C LEU A 122 8.33 -6.07 12.81
N PRO A 123 8.27 -7.14 13.62
CA PRO A 123 8.29 -7.00 15.08
C PRO A 123 9.64 -6.57 15.67
N TYR A 124 10.72 -6.57 14.88
CA TYR A 124 12.07 -6.22 15.34
C TYR A 124 12.79 -5.37 14.31
N ASP A 125 13.37 -4.24 14.73
CA ASP A 125 14.05 -3.30 13.83
C ASP A 125 15.20 -3.94 13.04
N ARG A 126 15.96 -4.84 13.68
CA ARG A 126 17.03 -5.61 13.03
C ARG A 126 16.58 -6.37 11.77
N LEU A 127 15.28 -6.67 11.63
CA LEU A 127 14.76 -7.35 10.47
C LEU A 127 14.67 -6.44 9.24
N TYR A 128 14.70 -5.11 9.40
CA TYR A 128 14.69 -4.18 8.27
C TYR A 128 16.04 -4.10 7.55
N ASP A 129 17.13 -4.41 8.26
CA ASP A 129 18.49 -4.47 7.71
C ASP A 129 18.95 -5.90 7.37
N ALA A 130 18.22 -6.92 7.83
CA ALA A 130 18.57 -8.32 7.60
C ALA A 130 18.22 -8.78 6.16
N PRO A 131 18.94 -9.78 5.59
CA PRO A 131 18.62 -10.35 4.29
C PRO A 131 17.23 -10.99 4.19
N LEU A 132 16.69 -11.48 5.32
CA LEU A 132 15.35 -12.05 5.42
C LEU A 132 14.53 -11.28 6.47
N PRO A 133 13.22 -11.08 6.24
CA PRO A 133 12.43 -11.45 5.05
C PRO A 133 12.80 -10.64 3.79
N ARG A 134 12.65 -11.19 2.58
CA ARG A 134 13.11 -10.51 1.35
C ARG A 134 12.33 -9.24 1.01
N THR A 135 11.10 -9.14 1.49
CA THR A 135 10.25 -7.95 1.43
C THR A 135 10.22 -7.30 2.81
N LYS A 136 10.43 -5.98 2.84
CA LYS A 136 10.20 -5.11 3.99
C LYS A 136 9.08 -4.14 3.67
N PHE A 137 8.38 -3.74 4.71
CA PHE A 137 7.27 -2.81 4.61
C PHE A 137 7.12 -2.07 5.94
N LEU A 138 6.84 -0.78 5.87
CA LEU A 138 6.43 0.04 7.01
C LEU A 138 5.53 1.18 6.51
N SER A 139 4.73 1.75 7.41
CA SER A 139 3.88 2.90 7.12
C SER A 139 4.45 4.13 7.83
N PRO A 140 5.18 5.03 7.13
CA PRO A 140 5.76 6.20 7.77
C PRO A 140 4.69 7.15 8.35
N TYR A 141 3.51 7.17 7.74
CA TYR A 141 2.34 7.94 8.17
C TYR A 141 1.10 7.03 8.06
N PRO A 142 0.81 6.16 9.05
CA PRO A 142 -0.25 5.16 8.96
C PRO A 142 -1.69 5.71 8.96
N SER A 143 -1.90 6.94 9.42
CA SER A 143 -3.21 7.57 9.60
C SER A 143 -3.16 9.08 9.32
N ALA A 144 -2.67 9.44 8.14
CA ALA A 144 -2.47 10.83 7.76
C ALA A 144 -3.76 11.56 7.33
N ARG A 145 -3.73 12.89 7.47
CA ARG A 145 -4.67 13.83 6.85
C ARG A 145 -4.01 14.49 5.65
N PHE A 146 -4.73 14.60 4.54
CA PHE A 146 -4.25 15.20 3.30
C PHE A 146 -5.04 16.45 2.93
N ASP A 147 -4.33 17.48 2.46
CA ASP A 147 -4.88 18.73 1.94
C ASP A 147 -4.19 19.14 0.64
N GLY A 148 -4.90 19.78 -0.28
CA GLY A 148 -4.35 20.31 -1.53
C GLY A 148 -5.23 19.95 -2.73
N GLY A 149 -4.60 19.52 -3.83
CA GLY A 149 -5.33 19.23 -5.06
C GLY A 149 -4.72 18.10 -5.87
N VAL A 150 -5.61 17.38 -6.56
CA VAL A 150 -5.25 16.39 -7.58
C VAL A 150 -5.99 16.75 -8.87
N THR A 151 -5.30 16.70 -9.99
CA THR A 151 -5.89 16.88 -11.33
C THR A 151 -5.75 15.57 -12.10
N VAL A 152 -6.83 15.12 -12.75
CA VAL A 152 -6.84 13.91 -13.60
C VAL A 152 -7.61 14.22 -14.87
N GLY A 153 -6.89 14.34 -15.99
CA GLY A 153 -7.42 14.92 -17.22
C GLY A 153 -7.87 16.37 -16.98
N GLU A 154 -9.14 16.65 -17.26
CA GLU A 154 -9.76 17.97 -17.04
C GLU A 154 -10.34 18.14 -15.63
N GLU A 155 -10.44 17.06 -14.85
CA GLU A 155 -11.05 17.12 -13.53
C GLU A 155 -10.06 17.60 -12.48
N VAL A 156 -10.46 18.59 -11.70
CA VAL A 156 -9.74 19.07 -10.51
C VAL A 156 -10.49 18.60 -9.27
N ILE A 157 -9.77 17.88 -8.40
CA ILE A 157 -10.27 17.34 -7.15
C ILE A 157 -9.62 18.13 -6.03
N GLU A 158 -10.45 18.87 -5.29
CA GLU A 158 -10.03 19.46 -4.03
C GLU A 158 -9.90 18.37 -2.97
N VAL A 159 -8.73 18.30 -2.36
CA VAL A 159 -8.44 17.39 -1.25
C VAL A 159 -8.45 18.25 0.01
N SER A 160 -9.47 18.04 0.85
CA SER A 160 -9.66 18.82 2.07
C SER A 160 -9.84 17.86 3.24
N SER A 161 -8.82 17.76 4.08
CA SER A 161 -8.76 16.85 5.24
C SER A 161 -9.09 15.40 4.89
N TRP A 162 -8.60 14.89 3.76
CA TRP A 162 -8.87 13.51 3.35
C TRP A 162 -8.13 12.51 4.26
N PRO A 163 -8.82 11.53 4.88
CA PRO A 163 -8.25 10.30 5.42
C PRO A 163 -7.22 9.62 4.51
N GLY A 164 -6.10 9.17 5.04
CA GLY A 164 -5.18 8.39 4.23
C GLY A 164 -4.00 7.78 4.97
N MET A 165 -3.00 7.38 4.20
CA MET A 165 -1.71 6.91 4.70
C MET A 165 -0.61 7.13 3.66
N VAL A 166 0.63 7.11 4.14
CA VAL A 166 1.83 6.94 3.32
C VAL A 166 2.49 5.64 3.75
N GLY A 167 2.93 4.87 2.78
CA GLY A 167 3.63 3.60 2.97
C GLY A 167 4.95 3.53 2.21
N HIS A 168 5.84 2.68 2.71
CA HIS A 168 7.13 2.40 2.12
C HIS A 168 7.41 0.90 2.15
N ASN A 169 7.70 0.31 0.99
CA ASN A 169 8.10 -1.08 0.87
C ASN A 169 9.33 -1.22 0.00
N TRP A 170 10.13 -2.23 0.27
CA TRP A 170 11.33 -2.54 -0.52
C TRP A 170 11.71 -3.99 -0.36
N GLY A 171 12.50 -4.52 -1.29
CA GLY A 171 12.96 -5.89 -1.19
C GLY A 171 13.73 -6.38 -2.40
N ALA A 172 14.27 -7.58 -2.26
CA ALA A 172 14.97 -8.25 -3.35
C ALA A 172 14.03 -9.07 -4.24
N GLU A 173 12.87 -9.47 -3.72
CA GLU A 173 11.86 -10.32 -4.36
C GLU A 173 10.48 -10.00 -3.76
N HIS A 174 9.41 -10.12 -4.55
CA HIS A 174 8.05 -10.05 -4.02
C HIS A 174 7.65 -11.37 -3.33
N ALA A 175 6.69 -11.31 -2.41
CA ALA A 175 6.07 -12.52 -1.89
C ALA A 175 5.27 -13.23 -3.00
N GLU A 176 5.25 -14.57 -2.99
CA GLU A 176 4.49 -15.38 -3.97
C GLU A 176 3.00 -14.97 -4.02
N ARG A 177 2.44 -14.60 -2.86
CA ARG A 177 1.08 -14.09 -2.74
C ARG A 177 1.00 -13.16 -1.52
N TRP A 178 0.37 -12.01 -1.67
CA TRP A 178 0.20 -11.06 -0.58
C TRP A 178 -1.18 -10.41 -0.56
N VAL A 179 -1.53 -9.94 0.63
CA VAL A 179 -2.70 -9.10 0.90
C VAL A 179 -2.22 -7.90 1.70
N TRP A 180 -2.58 -6.69 1.25
CA TRP A 180 -2.49 -5.48 2.05
C TRP A 180 -3.89 -4.90 2.24
N ILE A 181 -4.23 -4.58 3.48
CA ILE A 181 -5.52 -3.97 3.85
C ILE A 181 -5.21 -2.76 4.71
N GLN A 182 -5.75 -1.61 4.32
CA GLN A 182 -5.61 -0.40 5.12
C GLN A 182 -6.91 0.38 5.20
N GLY A 183 -7.38 0.67 6.39
CA GLY A 183 -8.47 1.60 6.66
C GLY A 183 -7.99 2.60 7.70
N ALA A 184 -8.25 3.88 7.48
CA ALA A 184 -8.06 4.91 8.49
C ALA A 184 -9.41 5.57 8.77
N PHE A 185 -9.52 6.14 9.97
CA PHE A 185 -10.70 6.86 10.45
C PHE A 185 -11.96 5.97 10.49
N LEU A 186 -11.80 4.76 11.03
CA LEU A 186 -12.92 3.81 11.20
C LEU A 186 -13.99 4.44 12.10
N ASP A 187 -15.26 4.24 11.74
CA ASP A 187 -16.45 4.87 12.31
C ASP A 187 -16.41 6.41 12.35
N GLY A 188 -15.53 7.03 11.55
CA GLY A 188 -15.29 8.47 11.57
C GLY A 188 -14.55 8.95 12.83
N GLU A 189 -14.03 8.04 13.67
CA GLU A 189 -13.32 8.39 14.90
C GLU A 189 -11.83 8.63 14.68
N GLU A 190 -11.28 9.58 15.45
CA GLU A 190 -9.89 10.01 15.39
C GLU A 190 -9.15 9.84 16.72
N PRO A 191 -7.92 9.29 16.73
CA PRO A 191 -7.24 8.54 15.66
C PRO A 191 -7.55 7.03 15.72
N THR A 192 -8.19 6.49 14.68
CA THR A 192 -8.49 5.05 14.57
C THR A 192 -8.03 4.53 13.21
N TYR A 193 -7.21 3.48 13.15
CA TYR A 193 -6.79 2.88 11.87
C TYR A 193 -6.51 1.38 12.00
N PHE A 194 -6.61 0.68 10.88
CA PHE A 194 -6.18 -0.69 10.69
C PHE A 194 -5.25 -0.78 9.49
N ASP A 195 -4.06 -1.34 9.67
CA ASP A 195 -3.07 -1.55 8.60
C ASP A 195 -2.52 -2.96 8.74
N MET A 196 -2.78 -3.83 7.76
CA MET A 196 -2.34 -5.22 7.73
C MET A 196 -1.61 -5.52 6.44
N ALA A 197 -0.42 -6.10 6.58
CA ALA A 197 0.27 -6.79 5.49
C ALA A 197 0.35 -8.28 5.83
N ALA A 198 -0.12 -9.14 4.93
CA ALA A 198 -0.01 -10.58 5.03
C ALA A 198 0.63 -11.14 3.78
N GLY A 199 1.61 -12.02 3.96
CA GLY A 199 2.30 -12.68 2.85
C GLY A 199 2.48 -14.16 3.11
N ARG A 200 2.58 -14.93 2.03
CA ARG A 200 3.11 -16.29 2.06
C ARG A 200 4.10 -16.47 0.92
N ILE A 201 5.13 -17.24 1.18
CA ILE A 201 6.18 -17.54 0.21
C ILE A 201 6.06 -19.00 -0.24
N LYS A 202 6.72 -19.31 -1.35
CA LYS A 202 6.83 -20.66 -1.86
C LYS A 202 8.20 -21.24 -1.50
N LEU A 203 8.21 -22.39 -0.81
CA LEU A 203 9.41 -23.16 -0.51
C LEU A 203 9.34 -24.48 -1.27
N GLY A 204 9.95 -24.51 -2.46
CA GLY A 204 9.82 -25.64 -3.40
C GLY A 204 8.36 -25.81 -3.86
N PRO A 205 7.74 -26.99 -3.70
CA PRO A 205 6.33 -27.20 -4.08
C PRO A 205 5.33 -26.75 -3.01
N VAL A 206 5.79 -26.38 -1.81
CA VAL A 206 4.92 -26.08 -0.65
C VAL A 206 4.74 -24.57 -0.48
N GLN A 207 3.50 -24.12 -0.33
CA GLN A 207 3.20 -22.77 0.12
C GLN A 207 3.23 -22.69 1.65
N THR A 208 3.89 -21.67 2.19
CA THR A 208 3.91 -21.45 3.65
C THR A 208 2.53 -21.03 4.15
N PRO A 209 2.25 -21.21 5.47
CA PRO A 209 1.16 -20.48 6.11
C PRO A 209 1.30 -18.97 5.91
N TRP A 210 0.20 -18.25 6.09
CA TRP A 210 0.21 -16.79 6.09
C TRP A 210 1.02 -16.25 7.27
N VAL A 211 1.93 -15.32 6.99
CA VAL A 211 2.54 -14.45 7.98
C VAL A 211 1.86 -13.09 7.85
N GLY A 212 0.99 -12.77 8.80
CA GLY A 212 0.34 -11.47 8.90
C GLY A 212 1.03 -10.60 9.94
N ASN A 213 1.20 -9.32 9.64
CA ASN A 213 1.56 -8.29 10.61
C ASN A 213 0.58 -7.14 10.45
N ALA A 214 -0.04 -6.71 11.55
CA ALA A 214 -0.97 -5.60 11.51
C ALA A 214 -0.91 -4.73 12.76
N MET A 215 -1.44 -3.52 12.60
CA MET A 215 -1.76 -2.62 13.69
C MET A 215 -3.25 -2.30 13.64
N LEU A 216 -3.89 -2.35 14.80
CA LEU A 216 -5.18 -1.71 15.03
C LEU A 216 -4.98 -0.62 16.10
N ARG A 217 -5.16 0.64 15.72
CA ARG A 217 -5.19 1.75 16.66
C ARG A 217 -6.63 2.14 16.95
N ILE A 218 -6.98 2.27 18.22
CA ILE A 218 -8.28 2.77 18.69
C ILE A 218 -8.00 3.90 19.68
N GLY A 219 -8.26 5.13 19.28
CA GLY A 219 -7.86 6.32 20.04
C GLY A 219 -6.34 6.37 20.24
N SER A 220 -5.90 6.51 21.49
CA SER A 220 -4.46 6.52 21.82
C SER A 220 -3.82 5.15 21.98
N VAL A 221 -4.60 4.06 21.86
CA VAL A 221 -4.11 2.71 22.15
C VAL A 221 -3.81 1.97 20.86
N GLU A 222 -2.57 1.47 20.76
CA GLU A 222 -2.11 0.65 19.66
C GLU A 222 -2.12 -0.84 20.02
N HIS A 223 -2.74 -1.64 19.15
CA HIS A 223 -2.81 -3.09 19.25
C HIS A 223 -2.04 -3.73 18.10
N ARG A 224 -0.83 -4.23 18.40
CA ARG A 224 -0.07 -5.06 17.47
C ARG A 224 -0.70 -6.43 17.31
N LEU A 225 -0.84 -6.88 16.07
CA LEU A 225 -1.50 -8.11 15.69
C LEU A 225 -0.60 -8.91 14.75
N GLY A 226 -0.64 -10.23 14.87
CA GLY A 226 0.14 -11.13 14.04
C GLY A 226 1.56 -11.32 14.54
N GLY A 227 2.51 -11.47 13.62
CA GLY A 227 3.89 -11.86 13.89
C GLY A 227 4.14 -13.36 13.75
N PHE A 228 5.42 -13.73 13.86
CA PHE A 228 5.88 -15.11 13.63
C PHE A 228 5.32 -16.11 14.66
N ASP A 229 5.07 -15.67 15.90
CA ASP A 229 4.48 -16.49 16.97
C ASP A 229 2.96 -16.72 16.78
N ARG A 230 2.34 -16.00 15.83
CA ARG A 230 0.88 -16.03 15.59
C ARG A 230 0.50 -16.57 14.20
N MET A 231 1.45 -17.12 13.44
CA MET A 231 1.21 -17.65 12.09
C MET A 231 0.06 -18.64 12.03
N LEU A 232 0.00 -19.61 12.96
CA LEU A 232 -1.08 -20.63 12.96
C LEU A 232 -2.46 -20.06 13.33
N SER A 233 -2.50 -18.91 14.02
CA SER A 233 -3.74 -18.23 14.37
C SER A 233 -4.21 -17.23 13.30
N THR A 234 -3.29 -16.87 12.40
CA THR A 234 -3.53 -15.98 11.26
C THR A 234 -4.24 -16.76 10.17
N LYS A 235 -5.43 -16.31 9.80
CA LYS A 235 -6.22 -16.88 8.70
C LYS A 235 -6.49 -15.78 7.70
N VAL A 236 -6.25 -16.06 6.42
CA VAL A 236 -6.54 -15.15 5.31
C VAL A 236 -7.15 -15.98 4.19
N SER A 237 -8.33 -15.57 3.75
CA SER A 237 -9.03 -16.12 2.59
C SER A 237 -9.26 -14.97 1.61
N GLU A 238 -8.33 -14.81 0.67
CA GLU A 238 -8.41 -13.78 -0.36
C GLU A 238 -9.17 -14.26 -1.59
N ARG A 239 -9.66 -13.27 -2.34
CA ARG A 239 -10.20 -13.32 -3.69
C ARG A 239 -9.84 -12.01 -4.39
N PRO A 240 -9.94 -11.93 -5.72
CA PRO A 240 -9.65 -10.69 -6.46
C PRO A 240 -10.36 -9.44 -5.93
N THR A 241 -11.61 -9.57 -5.47
CA THR A 241 -12.45 -8.43 -5.05
C THR A 241 -12.83 -8.42 -3.57
N SER A 242 -12.34 -9.38 -2.77
CA SER A 242 -12.63 -9.44 -1.35
C SER A 242 -11.61 -10.27 -0.58
N CYS A 243 -11.49 -10.01 0.72
CA CYS A 243 -10.72 -10.85 1.62
C CYS A 243 -11.41 -10.95 2.98
N THR A 244 -11.43 -12.16 3.55
CA THR A 244 -11.76 -12.34 4.97
C THR A 244 -10.52 -12.78 5.72
N PHE A 245 -10.35 -12.25 6.93
CA PHE A 245 -9.17 -12.51 7.73
C PHE A 245 -9.47 -12.63 9.22
N GLN A 246 -8.56 -13.29 9.92
CA GLN A 246 -8.48 -13.29 11.37
C GLN A 246 -7.01 -13.13 11.76
N ILE A 247 -6.74 -12.18 12.65
CA ILE A 247 -5.41 -11.93 13.18
C ILE A 247 -5.50 -11.62 14.68
N ALA A 248 -4.58 -12.13 15.47
CA ALA A 248 -4.60 -12.03 16.93
C ALA A 248 -3.35 -11.32 17.46
N GLY A 249 -3.50 -10.64 18.59
CA GLY A 249 -2.44 -10.00 19.34
C GLY A 249 -2.53 -10.34 20.83
N LYS A 250 -1.83 -9.58 21.67
CA LYS A 250 -1.89 -9.76 23.13
C LYS A 250 -3.25 -9.28 23.67
N GLY A 251 -4.08 -10.21 24.14
CA GLY A 251 -5.39 -9.94 24.72
C GLY A 251 -6.42 -9.36 23.74
N ILE A 252 -6.20 -9.56 22.44
CA ILE A 252 -7.07 -9.06 21.39
C ILE A 252 -7.10 -10.04 20.21
N LYS A 253 -8.27 -10.21 19.61
CA LYS A 253 -8.46 -10.88 18.32
C LYS A 253 -9.31 -9.98 17.43
N VAL A 254 -8.87 -9.84 16.18
CA VAL A 254 -9.58 -9.13 15.13
C VAL A 254 -9.99 -10.12 14.06
N ARG A 255 -11.27 -10.11 13.69
CA ARG A 255 -11.77 -10.70 12.45
C ARG A 255 -12.19 -9.58 11.54
N GLY A 256 -11.98 -9.73 10.25
CA GLY A 256 -12.40 -8.68 9.33
C GLY A 256 -12.77 -9.20 7.96
N ARG A 257 -13.45 -8.33 7.22
CA ARG A 257 -13.80 -8.50 5.83
C ARG A 257 -13.53 -7.18 5.12
N VAL A 258 -12.84 -7.27 3.99
CA VAL A 258 -12.74 -6.17 3.03
C VAL A 258 -13.34 -6.60 1.71
N ALA A 259 -14.10 -5.74 1.04
CA ALA A 259 -14.66 -6.03 -0.27
C ALA A 259 -14.99 -4.75 -1.05
N SER A 260 -15.06 -4.88 -2.37
CA SER A 260 -15.68 -3.89 -3.24
C SER A 260 -16.23 -4.59 -4.49
N GLU A 261 -16.96 -3.85 -5.32
CA GLU A 261 -17.40 -4.34 -6.62
C GLU A 261 -16.22 -4.43 -7.59
N ALA A 262 -16.22 -5.42 -8.49
CA ALA A 262 -15.11 -5.66 -9.41
C ALA A 262 -14.73 -4.43 -10.25
N ARG A 263 -15.72 -3.61 -10.63
CA ARG A 263 -15.49 -2.39 -11.42
C ARG A 263 -14.64 -1.34 -10.69
N ASN A 264 -14.54 -1.40 -9.37
CA ASN A 264 -13.78 -0.44 -8.56
C ASN A 264 -12.30 -0.82 -8.44
N PHE A 265 -11.89 -1.97 -8.98
CA PHE A 265 -10.51 -2.43 -8.92
C PHE A 265 -9.73 -2.03 -10.16
N VAL A 266 -8.45 -1.72 -9.96
CA VAL A 266 -7.43 -1.61 -11.01
C VAL A 266 -6.49 -2.81 -10.90
N ALA A 267 -6.02 -3.34 -12.02
CA ALA A 267 -4.99 -4.38 -12.03
C ALA A 267 -3.74 -3.93 -12.78
N TRP A 268 -2.59 -4.27 -12.22
CA TRP A 268 -1.28 -3.89 -12.70
C TRP A 268 -0.38 -5.11 -12.81
N VAL A 269 0.55 -5.09 -13.76
CA VAL A 269 1.69 -6.00 -13.77
C VAL A 269 2.79 -5.38 -12.91
N TYR A 270 3.31 -6.13 -11.95
CA TYR A 270 4.47 -5.77 -11.14
C TYR A 270 5.68 -6.60 -11.58
N ALA A 271 6.73 -5.92 -11.99
CA ALA A 271 8.01 -6.51 -12.32
C ALA A 271 8.63 -7.12 -11.06
N ASP A 272 9.08 -8.37 -11.16
CA ASP A 272 9.91 -8.96 -10.12
C ASP A 272 11.39 -8.71 -10.47
N PRO A 273 12.21 -8.19 -9.54
CA PRO A 273 13.65 -8.04 -9.78
C PRO A 273 14.33 -9.35 -10.17
N LYS A 274 13.77 -10.49 -9.73
CA LYS A 274 14.26 -11.83 -9.99
C LYS A 274 13.09 -12.80 -10.22
N GLY A 275 12.54 -12.82 -11.43
CA GLY A 275 11.68 -13.92 -11.86
C GLY A 275 10.46 -13.48 -12.66
N PRO A 276 9.40 -14.33 -12.70
CA PRO A 276 8.17 -13.99 -13.39
C PRO A 276 7.40 -12.89 -12.63
N GLU A 277 6.66 -12.10 -13.39
CA GLU A 277 5.85 -10.99 -12.90
C GLU A 277 4.71 -11.44 -11.96
N HIS A 278 4.16 -10.48 -11.23
CA HIS A 278 2.93 -10.64 -10.45
C HIS A 278 1.85 -9.69 -10.95
N ASN A 279 0.61 -10.14 -10.94
CA ASN A 279 -0.52 -9.24 -11.07
C ASN A 279 -0.88 -8.71 -9.68
N THR A 280 -1.07 -7.39 -9.60
CA THR A 280 -1.52 -6.72 -8.40
C THR A 280 -2.86 -6.06 -8.65
N ILE A 281 -3.84 -6.44 -7.85
CA ILE A 281 -5.21 -5.95 -7.91
C ILE A 281 -5.40 -5.01 -6.73
N ASN A 282 -5.81 -3.77 -6.99
CA ASN A 282 -5.90 -2.72 -5.98
C ASN A 282 -7.25 -1.99 -6.07
N CYS A 283 -7.85 -1.73 -4.91
CA CYS A 283 -8.96 -0.79 -4.75
C CYS A 283 -8.72 0.05 -3.50
N SER A 284 -8.81 1.38 -3.62
CA SER A 284 -8.67 2.31 -2.48
C SER A 284 -10.00 2.87 -1.95
N ILE A 285 -11.12 2.33 -2.44
CA ILE A 285 -12.49 2.67 -2.03
C ILE A 285 -13.30 1.41 -1.66
N SER A 286 -12.64 0.43 -1.03
CA SER A 286 -13.31 -0.77 -0.51
C SER A 286 -14.03 -0.48 0.81
N ASP A 287 -14.96 -1.36 1.16
CA ASP A 287 -15.58 -1.41 2.48
C ASP A 287 -14.77 -2.34 3.36
N LEU A 288 -14.43 -1.90 4.57
CA LEU A 288 -13.74 -2.70 5.58
C LEU A 288 -14.61 -2.77 6.84
N GLU A 289 -14.86 -3.98 7.30
CA GLU A 289 -15.54 -4.27 8.55
C GLU A 289 -14.62 -5.08 9.46
N LEU A 290 -14.53 -4.69 10.73
CA LEU A 290 -13.75 -5.36 11.77
C LEU A 290 -14.67 -5.76 12.93
N GLU A 291 -14.56 -7.00 13.38
CA GLU A 291 -15.04 -7.48 14.67
C GLU A 291 -13.84 -7.62 15.61
N VAL A 292 -13.83 -6.80 16.66
CA VAL A 292 -12.74 -6.66 17.62
C VAL A 292 -13.15 -7.27 18.95
N GLN A 293 -12.45 -8.33 19.36
CA GLN A 293 -12.66 -9.01 20.63
C GLN A 293 -11.46 -8.73 21.54
N ARG A 294 -11.67 -8.00 22.63
CA ARG A 294 -10.66 -7.67 23.65
C ARG A 294 -10.98 -8.39 24.96
N ASP A 295 -9.96 -8.91 25.64
CA ASP A 295 -10.14 -9.62 26.90
C ASP A 295 -10.86 -8.73 27.93
N GLY A 296 -11.91 -9.27 28.55
CA GLY A 296 -12.70 -8.57 29.57
C GLY A 296 -13.58 -7.43 29.04
N ARG A 297 -13.75 -7.30 27.72
CA ARG A 297 -14.65 -6.32 27.09
C ARG A 297 -15.66 -7.01 26.17
N PRO A 298 -16.87 -6.44 25.96
CA PRO A 298 -17.76 -6.92 24.93
C PRO A 298 -17.11 -6.77 23.53
N PRO A 299 -17.46 -7.62 22.55
CA PRO A 299 -17.06 -7.44 21.17
C PRO A 299 -17.51 -6.08 20.64
N GLU A 300 -16.66 -5.45 19.84
CA GLU A 300 -16.87 -4.14 19.21
C GLU A 300 -16.75 -4.29 17.69
N ARG A 301 -17.58 -3.57 16.94
CA ARG A 301 -17.52 -3.53 15.48
C ARG A 301 -17.01 -2.15 15.07
N LEU A 302 -16.03 -2.13 14.18
CA LEU A 302 -15.49 -0.91 13.57
C LEU A 302 -15.58 -1.06 12.05
N GLU A 303 -15.97 0.00 11.33
CA GLU A 303 -16.06 -0.05 9.88
C GLU A 303 -15.53 1.21 9.19
N VAL A 304 -15.22 1.07 7.92
CA VAL A 304 -15.08 2.21 7.02
C VAL A 304 -15.61 1.82 5.64
N ILE A 305 -16.53 2.64 5.12
CA ILE A 305 -17.25 2.38 3.88
C ILE A 305 -16.63 3.22 2.75
N GLY A 306 -16.37 2.61 1.61
CA GLY A 306 -15.88 3.28 0.42
C GLY A 306 -14.51 3.93 0.58
N ALA A 307 -13.68 3.50 1.54
CA ALA A 307 -12.40 4.17 1.84
C ALA A 307 -11.24 3.27 2.26
N ALA A 308 -11.47 1.97 2.44
CA ALA A 308 -10.39 1.04 2.69
C ALA A 308 -9.60 0.73 1.41
N ALA A 309 -8.30 0.51 1.59
CA ALA A 309 -7.45 -0.14 0.62
C ALA A 309 -7.61 -1.64 0.76
N TYR A 310 -7.79 -2.31 -0.37
CA TYR A 310 -7.52 -3.72 -0.51
C TYR A 310 -6.59 -3.91 -1.70
N GLU A 311 -5.42 -4.47 -1.43
CA GLU A 311 -4.49 -4.91 -2.44
C GLU A 311 -4.26 -6.41 -2.31
N PHE A 312 -4.28 -7.07 -3.45
CA PHE A 312 -4.04 -8.49 -3.58
C PHE A 312 -3.05 -8.75 -4.71
N GLY A 313 -1.90 -9.32 -4.35
CA GLY A 313 -0.88 -9.73 -5.30
C GLY A 313 -0.85 -11.22 -5.50
N THR A 314 -0.78 -11.63 -6.76
CA THR A 314 -0.84 -13.03 -7.19
C THR A 314 -0.08 -13.26 -8.49
N ARG A 315 0.25 -14.53 -8.76
CA ARG A 315 0.73 -14.98 -10.07
C ARG A 315 -0.40 -15.43 -10.99
N ASP A 316 -1.62 -15.52 -10.48
CA ASP A 316 -2.80 -15.88 -11.28
C ASP A 316 -3.05 -14.77 -12.29
N THR A 317 -3.28 -15.11 -13.56
CA THR A 317 -3.55 -14.14 -14.64
C THR A 317 -5.02 -14.10 -15.05
N ASP A 318 -5.84 -15.03 -14.56
CA ASP A 318 -7.27 -15.20 -14.87
C ASP A 318 -8.19 -14.63 -13.77
N HIS A 319 -7.69 -13.67 -12.99
CA HIS A 319 -8.38 -13.07 -11.84
C HIS A 319 -9.60 -12.20 -12.19
N GLY A 320 -9.89 -11.96 -13.48
CA GLY A 320 -11.12 -11.30 -13.94
C GLY A 320 -11.14 -9.77 -13.82
N ILE A 321 -10.02 -9.13 -13.50
CA ILE A 321 -9.88 -7.66 -13.50
C ILE A 321 -9.02 -7.25 -14.71
N PRO A 322 -9.45 -6.31 -15.56
CA PRO A 322 -8.65 -5.89 -16.71
C PRO A 322 -7.30 -5.29 -16.29
N LEU A 323 -6.22 -5.78 -16.90
CA LEU A 323 -4.89 -5.22 -16.73
C LEU A 323 -4.80 -3.85 -17.41
N GLN A 324 -4.19 -2.90 -16.73
CA GLN A 324 -3.85 -1.62 -17.33
C GLN A 324 -2.76 -1.80 -18.40
N PRO A 325 -2.78 -0.99 -19.48
CA PRO A 325 -1.94 -1.20 -20.66
C PRO A 325 -0.47 -0.78 -20.47
N TYR A 326 -0.03 -0.55 -19.24
CA TYR A 326 1.31 -0.04 -18.95
C TYR A 326 2.22 -1.19 -18.51
N SER A 327 3.36 -1.35 -19.19
CA SER A 327 4.40 -2.31 -18.80
C SER A 327 5.09 -1.90 -17.50
N ASP A 328 5.68 -2.84 -16.78
CA ASP A 328 6.52 -2.59 -15.60
C ASP A 328 7.92 -3.16 -15.83
N GLY A 329 8.95 -2.31 -15.70
CA GLY A 329 10.35 -2.68 -15.98
C GLY A 329 10.72 -2.54 -17.45
#